data_AF-A0A7W9G0B2-F1
#
_entry.id   AF-A0A7W9G0B2-F1
#
_cell.length_a   1.000
_cell.length_b   1.000
_cell.length_c   1.000
_cell.angle_alpha   90.00
_cell.angle_beta   90.00
_cell.angle_gamma   90.00
#
_symmetry.space_group_name_H-M   'P 1'
#
loop_
_entity.id
_entity.type
_entity.pdbx_description
1 polymer ?
#
loop_
_entity_poly.entity_id
_entity_poly.type
_entity_poly.pdbx_seq_one_letter_code
_entity_poly.pdbx_strand_id
1 'polypeptide(L)'
;MEMEVMPDHVHLLVEADPQSEIHKLVKATKGRSSRVLRQEFPSLMLKLPMLWINSCFVATVGGRLWMWSSGTSRTREPVIADADRT
;
A
#
# COMPACT_ATOMS: atom_id res chain seq x y z
N MET A 1 -4.84 1.84 10.43
CA MET A 1 -3.67 1.21 9.78
C MET A 1 -3.61 -0.22 10.27
N GLU A 2 -3.66 -1.19 9.35
CA GLU A 2 -3.64 -2.63 9.67
C GLU A 2 -2.36 -3.25 9.08
N MET A 3 -1.81 -4.27 9.72
CA MET A 3 -0.55 -4.90 9.30
C MET A 3 -0.60 -6.39 9.59
N GLU A 4 -0.24 -7.18 8.58
CA GLU A 4 -0.05 -8.63 8.70
C GLU A 4 1.37 -9.00 8.27
N VAL A 5 2.08 -9.75 9.12
CA VAL A 5 3.46 -10.18 8.88
C VAL A 5 3.47 -11.67 8.59
N MET A 6 3.89 -12.03 7.39
CA MET A 6 4.17 -13.41 6.99
C MET A 6 5.70 -13.62 7.00
N PRO A 7 6.19 -14.88 7.08
CA PRO A 7 7.62 -15.15 7.14
C PRO A 7 8.40 -14.68 5.89
N ASP A 8 7.73 -14.51 4.76
CA ASP A 8 8.30 -14.16 3.45
C ASP A 8 7.88 -12.77 2.94
N HIS A 9 6.73 -12.24 3.37
CA HIS A 9 6.23 -10.93 2.96
C HIS A 9 5.43 -10.22 4.07
N VAL A 10 5.20 -8.92 3.91
CA VAL A 10 4.40 -8.11 4.85
C VAL A 10 3.33 -7.36 4.10
N HIS A 11 2.10 -7.43 4.61
CA HIS A 11 0.96 -6.67 4.14
C HIS A 11 0.73 -5.47 5.05
N LEU A 12 0.57 -4.29 4.44
CA LEU A 12 0.30 -3.04 5.13
C LEU A 12 -0.93 -2.41 4.50
N LEU A 13 -1.98 -2.21 5.30
CA LEU A 13 -3.12 -1.40 4.93
C LEU A 13 -2.95 -0.01 5.53
N VAL A 14 -2.73 0.97 4.66
CA VAL A 14 -2.43 2.35 5.03
C VAL A 14 -3.45 3.27 4.44
N GLU A 15 -3.98 4.17 5.27
CA GLU A 15 -4.73 5.34 4.80
C GLU A 15 -3.72 6.42 4.41
N ALA A 16 -3.76 6.81 3.14
CA ALA A 16 -2.82 7.76 2.57
C ALA A 16 -3.60 8.87 1.86
N ASP A 17 -3.15 10.12 2.03
CA ASP A 17 -3.69 11.26 1.30
C ASP A 17 -3.43 11.07 -0.22
N PRO A 18 -4.40 11.36 -1.11
CA PRO A 18 -4.17 11.36 -2.56
C PRO A 18 -2.93 12.12 -3.03
N GLN A 19 -2.51 13.16 -2.30
CA GLN A 19 -1.30 13.93 -2.62
C GLN A 19 -0.01 13.26 -2.14
N SER A 20 -0.11 12.21 -1.33
CA SER A 20 1.06 11.49 -0.84
C SER A 20 1.63 10.59 -1.94
N GLU A 21 2.94 10.69 -2.13
CA GLU A 21 3.64 9.79 -3.02
C GLU A 21 3.79 8.41 -2.36
N ILE A 22 2.94 7.46 -2.75
CA ILE A 22 2.97 6.08 -2.24
C ILE A 22 4.36 5.46 -2.38
N HIS A 23 5.07 5.78 -3.47
CA HIS A 23 6.44 5.32 -3.68
C HIS A 23 7.41 5.83 -2.60
N LYS A 24 7.28 7.09 -2.15
CA LYS A 24 8.08 7.63 -1.04
C LYS A 24 7.75 6.92 0.27
N LEU A 25 6.46 6.65 0.53
CA LEU A 25 6.02 5.91 1.72
C LEU A 25 6.61 4.49 1.76
N VAL A 26 6.52 3.75 0.66
CA VAL A 26 7.08 2.39 0.56
C VAL A 26 8.59 2.41 0.74
N LYS A 27 9.29 3.33 0.07
CA LYS A 27 10.75 3.47 0.18
C LYS A 27 11.19 3.80 1.61
N ALA A 28 10.50 4.73 2.28
CA ALA A 28 10.78 5.10 3.66
C ALA A 28 10.53 3.91 4.61
N THR A 29 9.42 3.20 4.43
CA THR A 29 9.02 2.06 5.28
C THR A 29 10.03 0.91 5.16
N LYS A 30 10.36 0.50 3.93
CA LYS A 30 11.37 -0.55 3.67
C LYS A 30 12.77 -0.14 4.14
N GLY A 31 13.15 1.12 3.89
CA GLY A 31 14.46 1.63 4.30
C GLY A 31 14.62 1.68 5.81
N ARG A 32 13.62 2.22 6.52
CA ARG A 32 13.66 2.33 7.99
C ARG A 32 13.60 0.98 8.67
N SER A 33 12.69 0.10 8.24
CA SER A 33 12.61 -1.28 8.78
C SER A 33 13.90 -2.06 8.53
N SER A 34 14.49 -1.98 7.34
CA SER A 34 15.79 -2.60 7.05
C SER A 34 16.89 -2.11 8.01
N ARG A 35 16.94 -0.79 8.26
CA ARG A 35 17.94 -0.22 9.16
C ARG A 35 17.76 -0.69 10.60
N VAL A 36 16.53 -0.62 11.14
CA VAL A 36 16.24 -0.99 12.53
C VAL A 36 16.47 -2.49 12.74
N LEU A 37 15.95 -3.35 11.85
CA LEU A 37 16.09 -4.79 11.98
C LEU A 37 17.55 -5.26 11.86
N ARG A 38 18.37 -4.57 11.06
CA ARG A 38 19.82 -4.86 11.00
C ARG A 38 20.57 -4.42 12.25
N GLN A 39 20.09 -3.38 12.94
CA GLN A 39 20.67 -2.95 14.21
C GLN A 39 20.29 -3.90 15.35
N GLU A 40 19.06 -4.40 15.37
CA GLU A 40 18.57 -5.31 16.41
C GLU A 40 19.03 -6.76 16.20
N PHE A 41 19.17 -7.20 14.95
CA PHE A 41 19.53 -8.58 14.60
C PHE A 41 20.74 -8.62 13.65
N PRO A 42 21.97 -8.48 14.17
CA PRO A 42 23.20 -8.53 13.37
C PRO A 42 23.33 -9.85 12.59
N SER A 43 22.76 -10.94 13.09
CA SER A 43 22.73 -12.25 12.44
C SER A 43 22.00 -12.27 11.09
N LEU A 44 21.04 -11.35 10.86
CA LEU A 44 20.36 -11.21 9.57
C LEU A 44 21.27 -10.63 8.49
N MET A 45 22.25 -9.79 8.85
CA MET A 45 23.20 -9.22 7.89
C MET A 45 24.10 -10.28 7.26
N LEU A 46 24.36 -11.38 7.96
CA LEU A 46 25.20 -12.48 7.46
C LEU A 46 24.47 -13.37 6.45
N LYS A 47 23.14 -13.49 6.56
CA LYS A 47 22.34 -14.41 5.74
C LYS A 47 21.70 -13.74 4.53
N LEU A 48 21.43 -12.43 4.60
CA LEU A 48 20.67 -11.70 3.60
C LEU A 48 21.38 -10.37 3.24
N PRO A 49 21.96 -10.24 2.04
CA PRO A 49 22.62 -9.00 1.62
C PRO A 49 21.61 -7.84 1.57
N MET A 50 20.35 -8.10 1.21
CA MET A 50 19.23 -7.15 1.19
C MET A 50 18.03 -7.76 1.91
N LEU A 51 17.46 -7.03 2.89
CA LEU A 51 16.33 -7.54 3.68
C LEU A 51 15.01 -7.46 2.88
N TRP A 52 14.84 -6.42 2.08
CA TRP A 52 13.68 -6.22 1.24
C TRP A 52 14.08 -6.27 -0.23
N ILE A 53 13.23 -6.89 -1.05
CA ILE A 53 13.32 -6.80 -2.51
C ILE A 53 12.80 -5.41 -2.94
N ASN A 54 13.33 -4.88 -4.04
CA ASN A 54 12.96 -3.56 -4.55
C ASN A 54 11.49 -3.52 -5.06
N SER A 55 10.89 -4.66 -5.36
CA SER A 55 9.49 -4.77 -5.79
C SER A 55 8.51 -4.59 -4.63
N CYS A 56 7.40 -3.89 -4.87
CA CYS A 56 6.25 -3.84 -3.97
C CYS A 56 4.96 -4.03 -4.75
N PHE A 57 3.97 -4.65 -4.13
CA PHE A 57 2.61 -4.67 -4.64
C PHE A 57 1.81 -3.57 -3.94
N VAL A 58 1.06 -2.78 -4.72
CA VAL A 58 0.21 -1.70 -4.23
C VAL A 58 -1.15 -1.86 -4.89
N ALA A 59 -2.19 -1.93 -4.08
CA ALA A 59 -3.57 -1.93 -4.53
C ALA A 59 -4.37 -0.92 -3.71
N THR A 60 -5.25 -0.17 -4.36
CA THR A 60 -6.22 0.68 -3.67
C THR A 60 -7.39 -0.20 -3.25
N VAL A 61 -7.75 -0.12 -1.97
CA VAL A 61 -8.99 -0.73 -1.47
C VAL A 61 -10.04 0.37 -1.33
N GLY A 62 -11.15 0.22 -2.06
CA GLY A 62 -12.27 1.14 -2.01
C GLY A 62 -13.36 0.60 -1.11
N GLY A 63 -13.44 1.08 0.13
CA GLY A 63 -14.69 1.03 0.88
C GLY A 63 -15.66 2.00 0.23
N ARG A 64 -16.61 1.52 -0.57
CA ARG A 64 -17.76 2.32 -1.02
C ARG A 64 -18.59 2.70 0.21
N LEU A 65 -18.16 3.71 0.95
CA LEU A 65 -19.08 4.53 1.71
C LEU A 65 -19.54 5.65 0.78
N TRP A 66 -20.35 5.28 -0.21
CA TRP A 66 -21.34 6.21 -0.70
C TRP A 66 -22.16 6.56 0.54
N MET A 67 -21.94 7.76 1.08
CA MET A 67 -22.91 8.42 1.93
C MET A 67 -24.19 8.56 1.10
N TRP A 68 -25.00 7.51 1.07
CA TRP A 68 -26.41 7.59 0.73
C TRP A 68 -27.08 8.17 1.98
N SER A 69 -26.98 9.48 2.14
CA SER A 69 -27.87 10.20 3.03
C SER A 69 -28.90 10.92 2.18
N SER A 70 -30.14 10.48 2.39
CA SER A 70 -31.42 10.96 1.85
C SER A 70 -31.65 10.78 0.34
N GLY A 71 -32.63 9.92 0.05
CA GLY A 71 -33.03 9.55 -1.28
C GLY A 71 -33.47 10.72 -2.16
N THR A 72 -33.12 10.63 -3.44
CA THR A 72 -33.99 11.02 -4.53
C THR A 72 -33.64 10.14 -5.72
N SER A 73 -34.62 9.35 -6.14
CA SER A 73 -34.61 8.52 -7.33
C SER A 73 -34.30 9.35 -8.58
N ARG A 74 -33.15 9.15 -9.21
CA ARG A 74 -32.98 9.31 -10.66
C ARG A 74 -31.75 8.56 -11.15
N THR A 75 -32.00 7.49 -11.89
CA THR A 75 -31.06 6.72 -12.70
C THR A 75 -30.14 7.63 -13.51
N ARG A 76 -28.83 7.52 -13.31
CA ARG A 76 -27.82 7.86 -14.32
C ARG A 76 -26.75 6.79 -14.29
N GLU A 77 -26.58 6.16 -15.45
CA GLU A 77 -25.70 5.03 -15.69
C GLU A 77 -24.23 5.37 -15.35
N PRO A 78 -23.42 4.39 -14.91
CA PRO A 78 -21.99 4.59 -14.79
C PRO A 78 -21.37 4.66 -16.19
N VAL A 79 -20.87 5.83 -16.57
CA VAL A 79 -19.95 5.98 -17.70
C VAL A 79 -18.68 5.19 -17.36
N ILE A 80 -18.53 4.03 -17.99
CA ILE A 80 -17.28 3.28 -18.03
C ILE A 80 -16.26 4.21 -18.70
N ALA A 81 -15.26 4.66 -17.94
CA ALA A 81 -14.12 5.33 -18.52
C ALA A 81 -13.32 4.25 -19.27
N ASP A 82 -13.49 4.22 -20.59
CA ASP A 82 -12.62 3.49 -21.51
C ASP A 82 -11.18 3.98 -21.30
N ALA A 83 -10.36 3.12 -20.69
CA ALA A 83 -8.92 3.24 -20.77
C ALA A 83 -8.51 2.65 -22.13
N ASP A 84 -8.50 3.49 -23.16
CA ASP A 84 -7.68 3.23 -24.34
C ASP A 84 -7.32 4.53 -25.07
N ARG A 85 -6.10 4.55 -25.62
CA ARG A 85 -5.46 5.58 -26.47
C ARG A 85 -4.79 6.73 -25.70
N THR A 86 -3.47 6.95 -25.75
CA THR A 86 -2.50 6.86 -26.87
C THR A 86 -1.09 6.67 -26.33
#